data_AF-A0A1Z4N4A5-F1
#
_entry.id   AF-A0A1Z4N4A5-F1
#
_cell.length_a   1.000
_cell.length_b   1.000
_cell.length_c   1.000
_cell.angle_alpha   90.00
_cell.angle_beta   90.00
_cell.angle_gamma   90.00
#
_symmetry.space_group_name_H-M   'P 1'
#
loop_
_entity.id
_entity.type
_entity.pdbx_description
1 polymer ?
#
loop_
_entity_poly.entity_id
_entity_poly.type
_entity_poly.pdbx_seq_one_letter_code
_entity_poly.pdbx_strand_id
1 'polypeptide(L)'
;MVNTSELIKHKAEAQPISPEKLKSELNQFCGTTLYYKHPLFPYFFLSDGTHYLRKEAKCHWLFDRIAALQRDPAIELHPKLQEIQFWILKVRANKHATLFCEWDKGQTVLADFITYTDFLLDEVMLYVQPLYLNPESSKRSGWVCHLPSEY
;
A
#
# COMPACT_ATOMS: atom_id res chain seq x y z
N MET A 1 13.91 21.14 44.90
CA MET A 1 13.93 19.84 44.21
C MET A 1 12.80 19.88 43.18
N VAL A 2 13.15 20.01 41.90
CA VAL A 2 12.16 20.03 40.81
C VAL A 2 11.63 18.61 40.68
N ASN A 3 10.32 18.44 40.82
CA ASN A 3 9.66 17.15 40.69
C ASN A 3 9.86 16.64 39.25
N THR A 4 10.72 15.63 39.09
CA THR A 4 11.10 15.07 37.78
C THR A 4 9.92 14.36 37.09
N SER A 5 8.75 14.27 37.73
CA SER A 5 7.53 13.71 37.14
C SER A 5 6.81 14.62 36.14
N GLU A 6 7.18 15.91 36.01
CA GLU A 6 6.54 16.85 35.06
C GLU A 6 7.24 16.94 33.69
N LEU A 7 8.34 16.20 33.48
CA LEU A 7 9.15 16.23 32.25
C LEU A 7 8.80 15.15 31.23
N ILE A 8 7.89 14.23 31.55
CA ILE A 8 7.26 13.36 30.56
C ILE A 8 6.03 14.11 30.04
N LYS A 9 6.25 15.11 29.18
CA LYS A 9 5.18 15.58 28.30
C LYS A 9 4.71 14.34 27.55
N HIS A 10 3.51 13.87 27.87
CA HIS A 10 2.75 12.97 27.02
C HIS A 10 2.85 13.52 25.60
N LYS A 11 3.67 12.89 24.76
CA LYS A 11 3.50 12.97 23.32
C LYS A 11 2.08 12.46 23.14
N ALA A 12 1.14 13.35 22.85
CA ALA A 12 -0.25 12.99 22.66
C ALA A 12 -0.29 11.80 21.70
N GLU A 13 -0.64 10.62 22.20
CA GLU A 13 -0.96 9.49 21.34
C GLU A 13 -2.18 9.94 20.55
N ALA A 14 -1.95 10.29 19.28
CA ALA A 14 -3.03 10.59 18.37
C ALA A 14 -3.99 9.40 18.41
N GLN A 15 -5.27 9.66 18.67
CA GLN A 15 -6.29 8.63 18.67
C GLN A 15 -6.22 7.83 17.36
N PRO A 16 -6.39 6.49 17.41
CA PRO A 16 -6.38 5.68 16.20
C PRO A 16 -7.46 6.18 15.24
N ILE A 17 -7.11 6.26 13.95
CA ILE A 17 -8.03 6.68 12.89
C ILE A 17 -9.21 5.71 12.81
N SER A 18 -10.44 6.23 12.65
CA SER A 18 -11.61 5.37 12.43
C SER A 18 -11.66 4.89 10.97
N PRO A 19 -12.30 3.75 10.67
CA PRO A 19 -12.46 3.27 9.29
C PRO A 19 -13.14 4.29 8.37
N GLU A 20 -14.16 5.00 8.87
CA GLU A 20 -14.90 6.01 8.09
C GLU A 20 -14.03 7.22 7.80
N LYS A 21 -13.28 7.68 8.80
CA LYS A 21 -12.35 8.80 8.64
C LYS A 21 -11.24 8.44 7.66
N LEU A 22 -10.65 7.26 7.79
CA LEU A 22 -9.63 6.76 6.86
C LEU A 22 -10.16 6.73 5.43
N LYS A 23 -11.34 6.15 5.18
CA LYS A 23 -11.96 6.15 3.84
C LYS A 23 -12.15 7.57 3.30
N SER A 24 -12.64 8.48 4.13
CA SER A 24 -12.85 9.88 3.75
C SER A 24 -11.55 10.59 3.37
N GLU A 25 -10.47 10.39 4.14
CA GLU A 25 -9.17 11.01 3.91
C GLU A 25 -8.47 10.41 2.68
N LEU A 26 -8.57 9.09 2.46
CA LEU A 26 -8.04 8.45 1.24
C LEU A 26 -8.69 8.99 -0.05
N ASN A 27 -9.97 9.34 0.00
CA ASN A 27 -10.68 9.91 -1.16
C ASN A 27 -10.22 11.35 -1.50
N GLN A 28 -9.44 12.01 -0.64
CA GLN A 28 -8.93 13.36 -0.92
C GLN A 28 -7.62 13.35 -1.73
N PHE A 29 -6.97 12.20 -1.88
CA PHE A 29 -5.76 12.10 -2.69
C PHE A 29 -6.12 12.03 -4.18
N CYS A 30 -5.64 13.02 -4.94
CA CYS A 30 -5.83 13.11 -6.38
C CYS A 30 -4.49 13.44 -7.06
N GLY A 31 -4.04 12.53 -7.92
CA GLY A 31 -2.70 12.56 -8.51
C GLY A 31 -1.57 12.30 -7.49
N THR A 32 -0.39 11.97 -7.99
CA THR A 32 0.81 11.77 -7.16
C THR A 32 1.76 12.96 -7.31
N THR A 33 2.17 13.57 -6.19
CA THR A 33 3.17 14.65 -6.16
C THR A 33 4.55 14.09 -5.81
N LEU A 34 4.63 13.15 -4.86
CA LEU A 34 5.89 12.58 -4.39
C LEU A 34 5.87 11.05 -4.41
N TYR A 35 7.05 10.48 -4.70
CA TYR A 35 7.29 9.05 -4.60
C TYR A 35 8.11 8.72 -3.36
N TYR A 36 7.53 7.95 -2.46
CA TYR A 36 8.16 7.50 -1.24
C TYR A 36 8.78 6.12 -1.44
N LYS A 37 10.10 6.06 -1.40
CA LYS A 37 10.84 4.80 -1.55
C LYS A 37 10.51 3.84 -0.40
N HIS A 38 10.23 2.59 -0.73
CA HIS A 38 10.00 1.55 0.26
C HIS A 38 11.33 1.19 0.97
N PRO A 39 11.37 1.14 2.31
CA PRO A 39 12.63 0.97 3.05
C PRO A 39 13.30 -0.38 2.80
N LEU A 40 12.52 -1.48 2.76
CA LEU A 40 13.05 -2.84 2.56
C LEU A 40 13.21 -3.24 1.09
N PHE A 41 12.52 -2.55 0.18
CA PHE A 41 12.42 -2.92 -1.24
C PHE A 41 12.75 -1.69 -2.08
N PRO A 42 14.04 -1.44 -2.38
CA PRO A 42 14.46 -0.18 -2.99
C PRO A 42 13.96 0.03 -4.43
N TYR A 43 13.35 -0.98 -5.03
CA TYR A 43 12.69 -0.94 -6.34
C TYR A 43 11.18 -0.70 -6.24
N PHE A 44 10.63 -0.52 -5.03
CA PHE A 44 9.20 -0.31 -4.80
C PHE A 44 8.96 1.06 -4.17
N PHE A 45 7.95 1.77 -4.65
CA PHE A 45 7.63 3.14 -4.27
C PHE A 45 6.15 3.26 -3.94
N LEU A 46 5.81 4.25 -3.12
CA LEU A 46 4.44 4.59 -2.74
C LEU A 46 4.12 6.01 -3.20
N SER A 47 2.91 6.24 -3.67
CA SER A 47 2.31 7.57 -3.82
C SER A 47 2.08 8.27 -2.47
N ASP A 48 1.63 9.52 -2.50
CA ASP A 48 1.22 10.27 -1.32
C ASP A 48 0.11 9.53 -0.54
N GLY A 49 -0.94 9.10 -1.23
CA GLY A 49 -2.09 8.43 -0.64
C GLY A 49 -1.77 7.04 -0.09
N THR A 50 -0.94 6.25 -0.78
CA THR A 50 -0.53 4.93 -0.27
C THR A 50 0.50 5.04 0.84
N HIS A 51 1.38 6.04 0.81
CA HIS A 51 2.26 6.33 1.94
C HIS A 51 1.47 6.74 3.18
N TYR A 52 0.45 7.57 3.01
CA TYR A 52 -0.48 7.96 4.06
C TYR A 52 -1.24 6.74 4.62
N LEU A 53 -1.87 5.93 3.76
CA LEU A 53 -2.55 4.68 4.12
C LEU A 53 -1.65 3.78 4.97
N ARG A 54 -0.39 3.57 4.53
CA ARG A 54 0.59 2.75 5.24
C ARG A 54 0.79 3.21 6.69
N LYS A 55 0.91 4.52 6.90
CA LYS A 55 1.21 5.11 8.21
C LYS A 55 -0.01 5.16 9.11
N GLU A 56 -1.11 5.72 8.62
CA GLU A 56 -2.31 5.96 9.45
C GLU A 56 -3.04 4.66 9.77
N ALA A 57 -3.14 3.74 8.81
CA ALA A 57 -3.72 2.42 9.04
C ALA A 57 -2.72 1.39 9.59
N LYS A 58 -1.46 1.80 9.85
CA LYS A 58 -0.36 0.95 10.32
C LYS A 58 -0.16 -0.33 9.50
N CYS A 59 -0.56 -0.33 8.23
CA CYS A 59 -0.57 -1.50 7.34
C CYS A 59 0.74 -1.67 6.55
N HIS A 60 1.89 -1.50 7.23
CA HIS A 60 3.22 -1.67 6.62
C HIS A 60 3.36 -3.03 5.93
N TRP A 61 2.86 -4.08 6.57
CA TRP A 61 2.88 -5.45 6.10
C TRP A 61 2.22 -5.63 4.72
N LEU A 62 1.21 -4.82 4.37
CA LEU A 62 0.51 -4.93 3.09
C LEU A 62 1.43 -4.53 1.95
N PHE A 63 2.15 -3.42 2.11
CA PHE A 63 3.10 -2.94 1.11
C PHE A 63 4.38 -3.79 1.09
N ASP A 64 4.82 -4.30 2.24
CA ASP A 64 5.90 -5.31 2.29
C ASP A 64 5.52 -6.55 1.46
N ARG A 65 4.28 -7.04 1.62
CA ARG A 65 3.76 -8.21 0.90
C ARG A 65 3.67 -7.96 -0.59
N ILE A 66 3.06 -6.86 -1.02
CA ILE A 66 2.93 -6.51 -2.44
C ILE A 66 4.31 -6.33 -3.08
N ALA A 67 5.24 -5.66 -2.39
CA ALA A 67 6.60 -5.46 -2.90
C ALA A 67 7.37 -6.77 -3.04
N ALA A 68 7.26 -7.68 -2.07
CA ALA A 68 7.88 -9.01 -2.14
C ALA A 68 7.30 -9.85 -3.29
N LEU A 69 5.98 -9.82 -3.48
CA LEU A 69 5.29 -10.56 -4.54
C LEU A 69 5.62 -10.06 -5.96
N GLN A 70 6.26 -8.89 -6.13
CA GLN A 70 6.77 -8.47 -7.44
C GLN A 70 7.82 -9.43 -8.04
N ARG A 71 8.39 -10.33 -7.23
CA ARG A 71 9.33 -11.38 -7.64
C ARG A 71 8.69 -12.77 -7.72
N ASP A 72 7.40 -12.88 -7.46
CA ASP A 72 6.69 -14.14 -7.70
C ASP A 72 6.69 -14.42 -9.22
N PRO A 73 7.06 -15.62 -9.68
CA PRO A 73 7.07 -15.95 -11.10
C PRO A 73 5.71 -15.72 -11.80
N ALA A 74 4.60 -15.91 -11.09
CA ALA A 74 3.26 -15.65 -11.63
C ALA A 74 3.02 -14.16 -11.92
N ILE A 75 3.74 -13.26 -11.25
CA ILE A 75 3.66 -11.80 -11.47
C ILE A 75 4.78 -11.34 -12.40
N GLU A 76 6.04 -11.72 -12.12
CA GLU A 76 7.22 -11.25 -12.85
C GLU A 76 7.21 -11.67 -14.33
N LEU A 77 6.69 -12.86 -14.64
CA LEU A 77 6.66 -13.39 -16.01
C LEU A 77 5.34 -13.13 -16.73
N HIS A 78 4.32 -12.60 -16.04
CA HIS A 78 3.02 -12.37 -16.67
C HIS A 78 3.05 -11.09 -17.53
N PRO A 79 2.82 -11.18 -18.85
CA PRO A 79 3.06 -10.06 -19.77
C PRO A 79 2.16 -8.87 -19.47
N LYS A 80 0.89 -9.09 -19.11
CA LYS A 80 -0.05 -8.00 -18.81
C LYS A 80 0.23 -7.29 -17.48
N LEU A 81 0.82 -7.99 -16.51
CA LEU A 81 1.16 -7.40 -15.20
C LEU A 81 2.41 -6.51 -15.26
N GLN A 82 3.10 -6.48 -16.41
CA GLN A 82 4.20 -5.55 -16.65
C GLN A 82 3.75 -4.13 -17.00
N GLU A 83 2.47 -3.95 -17.35
CA GLU A 83 1.89 -2.64 -17.66
C GLU A 83 1.18 -2.05 -16.44
N ILE A 84 0.25 -2.80 -15.86
CA ILE A 84 -0.50 -2.42 -14.65
C ILE A 84 -0.96 -3.67 -13.90
N GLN A 85 -1.10 -3.54 -12.59
CA GLN A 85 -1.57 -4.59 -11.69
C GLN A 85 -2.66 -4.02 -10.77
N PHE A 86 -3.73 -4.79 -10.58
CA PHE A 86 -4.82 -4.44 -9.69
C PHE A 86 -4.76 -5.30 -8.44
N TRP A 87 -4.39 -4.68 -7.33
CA TRP A 87 -4.27 -5.34 -6.03
C TRP A 87 -5.49 -5.08 -5.18
N ILE A 88 -6.12 -6.15 -4.69
CA ILE A 88 -7.35 -6.05 -3.89
C ILE A 88 -7.16 -6.86 -2.61
N LEU A 89 -7.13 -6.18 -1.47
CA LEU A 89 -7.18 -6.84 -0.17
C LEU A 89 -8.63 -6.92 0.27
N LYS A 90 -9.15 -8.12 0.50
CA LYS A 90 -10.49 -8.34 1.09
C LYS A 90 -10.35 -8.96 2.47
N VAL A 91 -10.89 -8.29 3.49
CA VAL A 91 -10.89 -8.73 4.88
C VAL A 91 -12.27 -9.26 5.24
N ARG A 92 -12.31 -10.44 5.84
CA ARG A 92 -13.53 -11.10 6.30
C ARG A 92 -13.84 -10.71 7.74
N ALA A 93 -15.09 -10.92 8.16
CA ALA A 93 -15.54 -10.66 9.53
C ALA A 93 -14.70 -11.38 10.60
N ASN A 94 -14.17 -12.56 10.28
CA ASN A 94 -13.30 -13.34 11.16
C ASN A 94 -11.81 -12.94 11.11
N LYS A 95 -11.49 -11.78 10.52
CA LYS A 95 -10.13 -11.23 10.36
C LYS A 95 -9.18 -12.04 9.46
N HIS A 96 -9.68 -13.06 8.78
CA HIS A 96 -8.95 -13.62 7.63
C HIS A 96 -9.00 -12.63 6.47
N ALA A 97 -7.96 -12.59 5.66
CA ALA A 97 -7.95 -11.78 4.45
C ALA A 97 -7.41 -12.55 3.26
N THR A 98 -7.69 -12.02 2.06
CA THR A 98 -7.08 -12.50 0.83
C THR A 98 -6.63 -11.31 0.02
N LEU A 99 -5.37 -11.30 -0.37
CA LEU A 99 -4.77 -10.31 -1.24
C LEU A 99 -4.73 -10.88 -2.67
N PHE A 100 -5.53 -10.29 -3.54
CA PHE A 100 -5.61 -10.66 -4.94
C PHE A 100 -4.70 -9.74 -5.77
N CYS A 101 -4.08 -10.30 -6.80
CA CYS A 101 -3.48 -9.57 -7.91
C CYS A 101 -4.21 -9.96 -9.20
N GLU A 102 -4.83 -8.99 -9.85
CA GLU A 102 -5.55 -9.16 -11.12
C GLU A 102 -4.85 -8.39 -12.24
N TRP A 103 -4.90 -8.92 -13.47
CA TRP A 103 -4.42 -8.20 -14.66
C TRP A 103 -5.51 -7.39 -15.36
N ASP A 104 -6.77 -7.73 -15.11
CA ASP A 104 -7.99 -7.00 -15.51
C ASP A 104 -9.14 -7.45 -14.59
N LYS A 105 -10.30 -6.78 -14.66
CA LYS A 105 -11.45 -7.01 -13.80
C LYS A 105 -11.86 -8.48 -13.72
N GLY A 106 -11.68 -9.08 -12.55
CA GLY A 106 -12.03 -10.48 -12.27
C GLY A 106 -11.07 -11.50 -12.89
N GLN A 107 -9.97 -11.04 -13.46
CA GLN A 107 -8.92 -11.88 -14.05
C GLN A 107 -7.76 -12.03 -13.05
N THR A 108 -8.02 -12.79 -11.99
CA THR A 108 -7.05 -13.05 -10.92
C THR A 108 -5.87 -13.91 -11.42
N VAL A 109 -4.65 -13.43 -11.18
CA VAL A 109 -3.40 -14.15 -11.43
C VAL A 109 -2.88 -14.82 -10.17
N LEU A 110 -3.01 -14.13 -9.03
CA LEU A 110 -2.52 -14.60 -7.74
C LEU A 110 -3.52 -14.26 -6.63
N ALA A 111 -3.67 -15.19 -5.68
CA ALA A 111 -4.45 -15.00 -4.46
C ALA A 111 -3.62 -15.45 -3.26
N ASP A 112 -3.18 -14.50 -2.44
CA ASP A 112 -2.38 -14.75 -1.23
C ASP A 112 -3.31 -14.73 0.00
N PHE A 113 -3.40 -15.86 0.69
CA PHE A 113 -4.25 -16.01 1.86
C PHE A 113 -3.54 -15.53 3.13
N ILE A 114 -4.23 -14.70 3.91
CA ILE A 114 -3.73 -14.12 5.15
C ILE A 114 -4.60 -14.64 6.29
N THR A 115 -4.00 -15.46 7.17
CA THR A 115 -4.71 -16.10 8.29
C THR A 115 -5.28 -15.10 9.29
N TYR A 116 -4.63 -13.94 9.47
CA TYR A 116 -5.10 -12.90 10.37
C TYR A 116 -4.58 -11.53 9.95
N THR A 117 -5.44 -10.50 10.04
CA THR A 117 -5.06 -9.11 9.91
C THR A 117 -5.94 -8.21 10.79
N ASP A 118 -5.35 -7.15 11.30
CA ASP A 118 -6.01 -6.06 12.01
C ASP A 118 -6.34 -4.86 11.09
N PHE A 119 -6.23 -5.04 9.77
CA PHE A 119 -6.52 -3.98 8.81
C PHE A 119 -7.91 -3.36 9.04
N LEU A 120 -7.96 -2.03 9.00
CA LEU A 120 -9.13 -1.28 9.45
C LEU A 120 -10.32 -1.36 8.51
N LEU A 121 -10.10 -1.59 7.21
CA LEU A 121 -11.16 -1.59 6.21
C LEU A 121 -11.49 -3.03 5.78
N ASP A 122 -12.73 -3.27 5.38
CA ASP A 122 -13.14 -4.57 4.82
C ASP A 122 -12.51 -4.81 3.43
N GLU A 123 -12.18 -3.74 2.72
CA GLU A 123 -11.56 -3.81 1.40
C GLU A 123 -10.68 -2.58 1.14
N VAL A 124 -9.56 -2.79 0.44
CA VAL A 124 -8.82 -1.71 -0.23
C VAL A 124 -8.33 -2.18 -1.59
N MET A 125 -8.44 -1.30 -2.58
CA MET A 125 -7.91 -1.50 -3.93
C MET A 125 -6.71 -0.58 -4.15
N LEU A 126 -5.64 -1.12 -4.72
CA LEU A 126 -4.37 -0.45 -4.97
C LEU A 126 -3.88 -0.78 -6.37
N TYR A 127 -3.30 0.17 -7.08
CA TYR A 127 -2.75 -0.04 -8.41
C TYR A 127 -1.23 -0.04 -8.36
N VAL A 128 -0.59 -1.00 -9.04
CA VAL A 128 0.86 -1.04 -9.18
C VAL A 128 1.24 -0.95 -10.65
N GLN A 129 2.16 -0.04 -10.98
CA GLN A 129 2.66 0.15 -12.34
C GLN A 129 4.17 0.42 -12.38
N PRO A 130 4.84 0.27 -13.53
CA PRO A 130 6.22 0.67 -13.72
C PRO A 130 6.45 2.16 -13.40
N LEU A 131 7.52 2.45 -12.65
CA LEU A 131 7.98 3.81 -12.40
C LEU A 131 9.21 4.14 -13.26
N TYR A 132 9.18 5.29 -13.93
CA TYR A 132 10.31 5.85 -14.68
C TYR A 132 10.65 7.23 -14.11
N LEU A 133 11.70 7.31 -13.29
CA LEU A 133 12.16 8.57 -12.69
C LEU A 133 13.08 9.36 -13.63
N ASN A 134 13.74 8.67 -14.56
CA ASN A 134 14.57 9.30 -15.57
C ASN A 134 13.83 9.32 -16.91
N PRO A 135 13.34 10.48 -17.39
CA PRO A 135 12.61 10.57 -18.65
C PRO A 135 13.46 10.26 -19.89
N GLU A 136 14.79 10.37 -19.77
CA GLU A 136 15.73 10.07 -20.86
C GLU A 136 16.10 8.58 -20.92
N SER A 137 15.65 7.78 -19.95
CA SER A 137 15.95 6.35 -19.88
C SER A 137 14.71 5.51 -20.11
N SER A 138 14.79 4.56 -21.03
CA SER A 138 13.78 3.50 -21.17
C SER A 138 13.84 2.46 -20.04
N LYS A 139 14.82 2.56 -19.14
CA LYS A 139 14.99 1.63 -18.03
C LYS A 139 14.03 1.98 -16.89
N ARG A 140 13.12 1.06 -16.58
CA ARG A 140 12.25 1.11 -15.41
C ARG A 140 13.09 1.31 -14.14
N SER A 141 12.76 2.34 -13.36
CA SER A 141 13.39 2.65 -12.06
C SER A 141 12.87 1.73 -10.95
N GLY A 142 11.63 1.27 -11.07
CA GLY A 142 11.01 0.36 -10.11
C GLY A 142 9.53 0.19 -10.39
N TRP A 143 8.79 -0.14 -9.35
CA TRP A 143 7.34 -0.20 -9.30
C TRP A 143 6.83 0.87 -8.35
N VAL A 144 5.67 1.43 -8.65
CA VAL A 144 4.99 2.35 -7.76
C VAL A 144 3.59 1.84 -7.48
N CYS A 145 3.19 1.89 -6.21
CA CYS A 145 1.86 1.59 -5.72
C CYS A 145 1.11 2.90 -5.47
N HIS A 146 -0.12 3.01 -5.98
CA HIS A 146 -0.96 4.19 -5.84
C HIS A 146 -2.38 3.82 -5.44
N LEU A 147 -3.13 4.79 -4.92
CA LEU A 147 -4.58 4.69 -4.85
C LEU A 147 -5.18 4.78 -6.26
N PRO A 148 -6.38 4.21 -6.51
CA PRO A 148 -7.05 4.34 -7.80
C PRO A 148 -7.31 5.79 -8.24
N SER A 149 -7.43 6.73 -7.31
CA SER A 149 -7.63 8.17 -7.58
C SER A 149 -6.34 8.92 -7.90
N GLU A 150 -5.18 8.27 -7.76
CA GLU A 150 -3.85 8.85 -8.01
C GLU A 150 -3.19 8.33 -9.30
N TYR A 151 -3.80 7.33 -9.95
CA TYR A 151 -3.42 6.78 -11.25
C TYR A 151 -4.15 7.53 -12.37
#